data_AF-A0A250KN66-F1
#
_entry.id   AF-A0A250KN66-F1
#
_cell.length_a   1.000
_cell.length_b   1.000
_cell.length_c   1.000
_cell.angle_alpha   90.00
_cell.angle_beta   90.00
_cell.angle_gamma   90.00
#
_symmetry.space_group_name_H-M   'P 1'
#
loop_
_entity.id
_entity.type
_entity.pdbx_description
1 polymer ?
#
loop_
_entity_poly.entity_id
_entity_poly.type
_entity_poly.pdbx_seq_one_letter_code
_entity_poly.pdbx_strand_id
1 'polypeptide(L)'
;MKFSFHNAQLPDGTPNSYAADIVDERWGWSNDAEKNGFWQAMGEEANQLGLVWGGDWKNFKDVAHVQSRQNSELASVKKESGL
;
A
#
# COMPACT_ATOMS: atom_id res chain seq x y z
N MET A 1 2.30 -16.60 -7.56
CA MET A 1 2.17 -15.21 -7.06
C MET A 1 0.68 -14.90 -6.92
N LYS A 2 0.24 -14.28 -5.82
CA LYS A 2 -1.16 -13.90 -5.60
C LYS A 2 -1.41 -12.51 -6.19
N PHE A 3 -2.54 -12.31 -6.88
CA PHE A 3 -2.93 -11.00 -7.42
C PHE A 3 -3.13 -9.98 -6.29
N SER A 4 -2.60 -8.78 -6.46
CA SER A 4 -2.69 -7.66 -5.51
C SER A 4 -2.52 -6.32 -6.21
N PHE A 5 -2.72 -5.22 -5.49
CA PHE A 5 -2.45 -3.88 -6.00
C PHE A 5 -0.97 -3.60 -6.29
N HIS A 6 -0.04 -4.42 -5.77
CA HIS A 6 1.40 -4.30 -6.08
C HIS A 6 1.76 -4.84 -7.47
N ASN A 7 0.97 -5.78 -8.01
CA ASN A 7 1.29 -6.49 -9.24
C ASN A 7 0.17 -6.46 -10.31
N ALA A 8 -0.85 -5.64 -10.09
CA ALA A 8 -1.91 -5.45 -11.06
C ALA A 8 -1.36 -4.77 -12.33
N GLN A 9 -1.78 -5.29 -13.48
CA GLN A 9 -1.44 -4.80 -14.82
C GLN A 9 -2.64 -4.97 -15.75
N LEU A 10 -2.74 -4.17 -16.79
CA LEU A 10 -3.70 -4.38 -17.87
C LEU A 10 -3.28 -5.59 -18.73
N PRO A 11 -4.18 -6.13 -19.58
CA PRO A 11 -3.85 -7.27 -20.45
C PRO A 11 -2.70 -7.03 -21.42
N ASP A 12 -2.42 -5.77 -21.75
CA ASP A 12 -1.30 -5.35 -22.60
C ASP A 12 0.04 -5.21 -21.84
N GLY A 13 0.05 -5.45 -20.53
CA GLY A 13 1.22 -5.31 -19.66
C GLY A 13 1.42 -3.90 -19.09
N THR A 14 0.58 -2.92 -19.44
CA THR A 14 0.62 -1.59 -18.81
C THR A 14 0.39 -1.72 -17.30
N PRO A 15 1.23 -1.09 -16.44
CA PRO A 15 1.01 -1.11 -15.00
C PRO A 15 -0.38 -0.59 -14.63
N ASN A 16 -1.09 -1.37 -13.81
CA ASN A 16 -2.35 -1.01 -13.17
C ASN A 16 -2.21 -1.21 -11.66
N SER A 17 -1.00 -0.99 -11.14
CA SER A 17 -0.61 -1.18 -9.75
C SER A 17 -0.91 0.08 -8.95
N TYR A 18 -1.47 -0.09 -7.76
CA TYR A 18 -2.00 0.99 -6.92
C TYR A 18 -1.47 0.95 -5.48
N ALA A 19 -0.48 0.09 -5.19
CA ALA A 19 0.13 -0.01 -3.87
C ALA A 19 1.65 0.14 -3.94
N ALA A 20 2.21 0.61 -2.83
CA ALA A 20 3.64 0.72 -2.61
C ALA A 20 3.96 0.49 -1.13
N ASP A 21 5.10 -0.11 -0.87
CA ASP A 21 5.65 -0.22 0.48
C ASP A 21 6.79 0.78 0.62
N ILE A 22 6.69 1.67 1.60
CA ILE A 22 7.63 2.76 1.83
C ILE A 22 8.66 2.35 2.89
N VAL A 23 9.87 2.88 2.76
CA VAL A 23 10.95 2.65 3.71
C VAL A 23 11.69 3.95 3.98
N ASP A 24 12.12 4.17 5.22
CA ASP A 24 13.03 5.26 5.56
C ASP A 24 14.47 4.82 5.31
N GLU A 25 15.28 5.64 4.64
CA GLU A 25 16.69 5.31 4.37
C GLU A 25 17.52 5.13 5.66
N ARG A 26 17.19 5.86 6.73
CA ARG A 26 17.96 5.88 7.98
C ARG A 26 17.66 4.64 8.83
N TRP A 27 16.42 4.17 8.81
CA TRP A 27 15.93 3.14 9.73
C TRP A 27 15.46 1.86 9.05
N GLY A 28 15.32 1.86 7.73
CA GLY A 28 14.75 0.74 7.01
C GLY A 28 13.34 0.42 7.49
N TRP A 29 13.04 -0.87 7.58
CA TRP A 29 11.84 -1.41 8.24
C TRP A 29 12.08 -1.83 9.69
N SER A 30 13.14 -1.31 10.33
CA SER A 30 13.43 -1.67 11.72
C SER A 30 12.44 -1.05 12.70
N ASN A 31 12.44 -1.56 13.93
CA ASN A 31 11.66 -0.98 15.04
C ASN A 31 12.04 0.48 15.34
N ASP A 32 13.22 0.95 14.91
CA ASP A 32 13.61 2.34 15.13
C ASP A 32 12.80 3.31 14.27
N ALA A 33 12.26 2.89 13.12
CA ALA A 33 11.33 3.69 12.34
C ALA A 33 10.06 4.00 13.16
N GLU A 34 9.52 3.01 13.87
CA GLU A 34 8.36 3.20 14.75
C GLU A 34 8.69 4.11 15.94
N LYS A 35 9.80 3.86 16.64
CA LYS A 35 10.22 4.67 17.81
C LYS A 35 10.43 6.14 17.48
N ASN A 36 10.89 6.44 16.26
CA ASN A 36 11.11 7.81 15.79
C ASN A 36 9.85 8.45 15.17
N GLY A 37 8.70 7.77 15.21
CA GLY A 37 7.43 8.30 14.71
C GLY A 37 7.29 8.30 13.18
N PHE A 38 8.17 7.60 12.45
CA PHE A 38 8.16 7.59 10.98
C PHE A 38 6.82 7.07 10.43
N TRP A 39 6.38 5.90 10.91
CA TRP A 39 5.15 5.28 10.41
C TRP A 39 3.91 6.11 10.68
N GLN A 40 3.86 6.77 11.84
CA GLN A 40 2.76 7.68 12.16
C GLN A 40 2.75 8.87 11.21
N ALA A 41 3.87 9.55 11.02
CA ALA A 41 3.97 10.69 10.11
C ALA A 41 3.63 10.29 8.66
N MET A 42 4.11 9.13 8.21
CA MET A 42 3.81 8.59 6.89
C MET A 42 2.31 8.30 6.73
N GLY A 43 1.68 7.67 7.72
CA GLY A 43 0.26 7.37 7.74
C GLY A 43 -0.62 8.62 7.75
N GLU A 44 -0.25 9.62 8.55
CA GLU A 44 -0.95 10.92 8.60
C GLU A 44 -0.92 11.61 7.23
N GLU A 45 0.22 11.64 6.55
CA GLU A 45 0.34 12.22 5.21
C GLU A 45 -0.43 11.42 4.16
N ALA A 46 -0.33 10.08 4.20
CA ALA A 46 -1.07 9.20 3.29
C ALA A 46 -2.58 9.46 3.38
N ASN A 47 -3.11 9.59 4.61
CA ASN A 47 -4.50 9.91 4.86
C ASN A 47 -4.90 11.31 4.37
N GLN A 48 -4.03 12.32 4.54
CA GLN A 48 -4.26 13.68 4.01
C GLN A 48 -4.36 13.69 2.47
N LEU A 49 -3.59 12.83 1.80
CA LEU A 49 -3.63 12.65 0.35
C LEU A 49 -4.78 11.76 -0.14
N GLY A 50 -5.62 11.24 0.77
CA GLY A 50 -6.74 10.36 0.44
C GLY A 50 -6.32 8.93 0.06
N LEU A 51 -5.10 8.53 0.43
CA LEU A 51 -4.65 7.15 0.29
C LEU A 51 -5.19 6.28 1.43
N VAL A 52 -5.16 4.98 1.24
CA VAL A 52 -5.38 3.98 2.29
C VAL A 52 -4.02 3.57 2.84
N TRP A 53 -3.85 3.74 4.15
CA TRP A 53 -2.67 3.27 4.86
C TRP A 53 -2.92 1.92 5.56
N GLY A 54 -1.98 0.98 5.43
CA GLY A 54 -2.07 -0.34 6.05
C GLY A 54 -1.96 -0.32 7.58
N GLY A 55 -1.38 0.74 8.17
CA GLY A 55 -1.31 0.92 9.63
C GLY A 55 -2.68 1.15 10.30
N ASP A 56 -3.67 1.60 9.52
CA ASP A 56 -5.06 1.82 9.97
C ASP A 56 -5.93 0.55 9.90
N TRP A 57 -5.41 -0.54 9.35
CA TRP A 57 -6.17 -1.78 9.26
C TRP A 57 -6.46 -2.36 10.65
N LYS A 58 -7.68 -2.87 10.83
CA LYS A 58 -8.12 -3.44 12.11
C LYS A 58 -7.38 -4.74 12.46
N ASN A 59 -6.99 -5.50 11.45
CA ASN A 59 -6.27 -6.77 11.57
C ASN A 59 -5.07 -6.73 10.61
N PHE A 60 -3.97 -7.38 10.98
CA PHE A 60 -2.75 -7.46 10.17
C PHE A 60 -2.25 -6.09 9.69
N LYS A 61 -1.99 -5.18 10.65
CA LYS A 61 -1.46 -3.85 10.36
C LYS A 61 -0.15 -3.96 9.58
N ASP A 62 -0.12 -3.28 8.44
CA ASP A 62 1.06 -3.17 7.60
C ASP A 62 1.46 -1.71 7.49
N VAL A 63 2.35 -1.28 8.38
CA VAL A 63 2.68 0.14 8.55
C VAL A 63 3.48 0.73 7.40
N ALA A 64 4.13 -0.11 6.58
CA ALA A 64 4.87 0.33 5.40
C ALA A 64 3.97 0.50 4.17
N HIS A 65 2.82 -0.17 4.15
CA HIS A 65 1.94 -0.29 3.00
C HIS A 65 1.04 0.94 2.83
N VAL A 66 1.01 1.49 1.62
CA VAL A 66 0.01 2.48 1.17
C VAL A 66 -0.60 2.04 -0.15
N GLN A 67 -1.86 2.42 -0.39
CA GLN A 67 -2.54 2.18 -1.66
C GLN A 67 -3.54 3.27 -2.01
N SER A 68 -3.76 3.53 -3.29
CA SER A 68 -4.72 4.55 -3.77
C SER A 68 -6.15 4.01 -4.01
N ARG A 69 -6.36 2.71 -3.84
CA ARG A 69 -7.66 2.04 -3.98
C ARG A 69 -8.08 1.41 -2.67
N GLN A 70 -9.38 1.25 -2.43
CA GLN A 70 -9.87 0.49 -1.26
C GLN A 70 -9.72 -1.02 -1.49
N ASN A 71 -9.55 -1.80 -0.42
CA ASN A 71 -9.44 -3.27 -0.51
C ASN A 71 -10.66 -3.93 -1.20
N SER A 72 -11.85 -3.33 -1.05
CA SER A 72 -13.07 -3.76 -1.74
C SER A 72 -13.00 -3.66 -3.26
N GLU A 73 -12.09 -2.84 -3.80
CA GLU A 73 -11.94 -2.62 -5.24
C GLU A 73 -11.02 -3.65 -5.92
N LEU A 74 -10.35 -4.52 -5.15
CA LEU A 74 -9.38 -5.48 -5.71
C LEU A 74 -10.01 -6.41 -6.76
N ALA A 75 -11.27 -6.79 -6.58
CA ALA A 75 -12.00 -7.61 -7.54
C ALA A 75 -12.25 -6.87 -8.88
N SER A 76 -12.51 -5.55 -8.83
CA SER A 76 -12.64 -4.74 -10.06
C SER A 76 -11.32 -4.66 -10.79
N VAL A 77 -10.25 -4.33 -10.07
CA VAL A 77 -8.90 -4.22 -10.65
C VAL A 77 -8.45 -5.56 -11.23
N LYS A 78 -8.78 -6.69 -10.59
CA LYS A 78 -8.53 -8.03 -11.14
C LYS A 78 -9.24 -8.27 -12.47
N LYS A 79 -10.50 -7.86 -12.57
CA LYS A 79 -11.27 -7.93 -13.82
C LYS A 79 -10.69 -7.02 -14.90
N GLU A 80 -10.28 -5.81 -14.55
CA GLU A 80 -9.58 -4.87 -15.45
C GLU A 80 -8.26 -5.48 -15.97
N SER A 81 -7.58 -6.29 -15.15
CA SER A 81 -6.41 -7.08 -15.52
C SER A 81 -6.71 -8.31 -16.39
N GLY A 82 -7.98 -8.61 -16.68
CA GLY A 82 -8.39 -9.78 -17.48
C GLY A 82 -8.35 -11.12 -16.72
N LEU A 83 -8.41 -11.09 -15.38
CA LEU A 83 -8.29 -12.26 -14.49
C LEU A 83 -9.54 -12.51 -13.63
#